data_AF-A0A0C2VZ27-F1
#
_entry.id   AF-A0A0C2VZ27-F1
#
_cell.length_a   1.000
_cell.length_b   1.000
_cell.length_c   1.000
_cell.angle_alpha   90.00
_cell.angle_beta   90.00
_cell.angle_gamma   90.00
#
_symmetry.space_group_name_H-M   'P 1'
#
loop_
_entity.id
_entity.type
_entity.pdbx_description
1 polymer ?
#
loop_
_entity_poly.entity_id
_entity_poly.type
_entity_poly.pdbx_seq_one_letter_code
_entity_poly.pdbx_strand_id
1 'polypeptide(L)'
;LAIDAGGPRGISQLEILKCVMKRLADDADDGSPQTTKRPCEMFAMIGGTGTGGLISVFLVVLKMTAGEALETFTDFVNKVFKDADHNPDKQTERLKQCIDDILAKHEVLPDIKLLSPNGTPSACKL
;
A
#
# COMPACT_ATOMS: atom_id res chain seq x y z
N LEU A 1 6.21 -1.87 11.00
CA LEU A 1 6.65 -1.01 9.87
C LEU A 1 5.86 0.29 9.93
N ALA A 2 6.51 1.43 9.84
CA ALA A 2 5.85 2.73 9.77
C ALA A 2 6.22 3.39 8.44
N ILE A 3 5.23 3.91 7.71
CA ILE A 3 5.42 4.63 6.44
C ILE A 3 5.03 6.10 6.66
N ASP A 4 5.97 6.99 6.38
CA ASP A 4 5.79 8.42 6.63
C ASP A 4 4.97 9.08 5.52
N ALA A 5 4.28 10.17 5.89
CA ALA A 5 3.66 11.07 4.92
C ALA A 5 4.74 11.75 4.05
N GLY A 6 4.44 11.99 2.77
CA GLY A 6 5.42 12.64 1.91
C GLY A 6 4.94 12.99 0.50
N GLY A 7 3.67 12.77 0.19
CA GLY A 7 3.19 12.94 -1.18
C GLY A 7 3.90 11.97 -2.13
N PRO A 8 4.37 12.44 -3.30
CA PRO A 8 5.15 11.64 -4.25
C PRO A 8 6.39 10.96 -3.66
N ARG A 9 6.98 11.51 -2.59
CA ARG A 9 8.19 10.94 -1.95
C ARG A 9 7.97 9.55 -1.35
N GLY A 10 6.72 9.11 -1.20
CA GLY A 10 6.40 7.73 -0.81
C GLY A 10 6.99 6.66 -1.76
N ILE A 11 7.26 7.01 -3.02
CA ILE A 11 7.92 6.12 -3.99
C ILE A 11 9.29 5.67 -3.48
N SER A 12 10.09 6.59 -2.91
CA SER A 12 11.41 6.24 -2.35
C SER A 12 11.31 5.28 -1.17
N GLN A 13 10.30 5.45 -0.31
CA GLN A 13 10.06 4.55 0.82
C GLN A 13 9.66 3.14 0.34
N LEU A 14 8.85 3.06 -0.71
CA LEU A 14 8.45 1.79 -1.33
C LEU A 14 9.61 1.08 -2.05
N GLU A 15 10.51 1.81 -2.70
CA GLU A 15 11.74 1.23 -3.27
C GLU A 15 12.65 0.66 -2.17
N ILE A 16 12.84 1.40 -1.07
CA ILE A 16 13.59 0.90 0.09
C ILE A 16 12.93 -0.36 0.64
N LEU A 17 11.60 -0.34 0.83
CA LEU A 17 10.86 -1.50 1.32
C LEU A 17 11.00 -2.70 0.37
N LYS A 18 10.93 -2.50 -0.95
CA LYS A 18 11.13 -3.54 -1.96
C LYS A 18 12.53 -4.18 -1.83
N CYS A 19 13.57 -3.37 -1.66
CA CYS A 19 14.92 -3.87 -1.41
C CYS A 19 15.02 -4.66 -0.09
N VAL A 20 14.40 -4.18 0.99
CA VAL A 20 14.37 -4.87 2.29
C VAL A 20 13.65 -6.21 2.17
N MET A 21 12.48 -6.25 1.54
CA MET A 21 11.69 -7.47 1.35
C MET A 21 12.44 -8.51 0.50
N LYS A 22 13.19 -8.07 -0.52
CA LYS A 22 14.05 -8.96 -1.31
C LYS A 22 15.12 -9.61 -0.44
N ARG A 23 15.84 -8.82 0.37
CA ARG A 23 16.88 -9.35 1.28
C ARG A 23 16.31 -10.33 2.30
N LEU A 24 15.15 -10.02 2.87
CA LEU A 24 14.47 -10.92 3.80
C LEU A 24 14.02 -12.23 3.15
N ALA A 25 13.74 -12.24 1.85
CA ALA A 25 13.44 -13.46 1.12
C ALA A 25 14.73 -14.27 0.87
N ASP A 26 15.82 -13.61 0.48
CA ASP A 26 17.12 -14.24 0.25
C ASP A 26 17.70 -14.87 1.53
N ASP A 27 17.59 -14.21 2.69
CA ASP A 27 18.06 -14.73 3.98
C ASP A 27 17.21 -15.91 4.51
N ALA A 28 15.99 -16.08 4.01
CA ALA A 28 15.07 -17.14 4.42
C ALA A 28 15.13 -18.37 3.50
N ASP A 29 16.01 -18.38 2.50
CA ASP A 29 16.17 -19.48 1.55
C ASP A 29 16.78 -20.71 2.25
N ASP A 30 15.89 -21.64 2.61
CA ASP A 30 16.20 -22.97 3.12
C ASP A 30 16.23 -24.04 2.01
N GLY A 31 16.27 -23.62 0.74
CA GLY A 31 16.14 -24.49 -0.43
C GLY A 31 14.69 -24.65 -0.93
N SER A 32 13.73 -23.88 -0.38
CA SER A 32 12.36 -23.81 -0.89
C SER A 32 12.23 -22.80 -2.05
N PRO A 33 11.22 -22.93 -2.94
CA PRO A 33 11.02 -21.99 -4.03
C PRO A 33 10.85 -20.57 -3.50
N GLN A 34 11.60 -19.61 -4.07
CA GLN A 34 11.56 -18.18 -3.70
C GLN A 34 10.13 -17.62 -3.87
N THR A 35 9.33 -17.69 -2.81
CA THR A 35 8.00 -17.07 -2.78
C THR A 35 8.17 -15.60 -2.43
N THR A 36 7.65 -14.71 -3.27
CA THR A 36 7.68 -13.27 -2.97
C THR A 36 6.78 -13.01 -1.78
N LYS A 37 7.36 -12.86 -0.58
CA LYS A 37 6.62 -12.60 0.65
C LYS A 37 6.01 -11.20 0.64
N ARG A 38 4.79 -11.09 1.15
CA ARG A 38 4.09 -9.80 1.28
C ARG A 38 4.52 -9.11 2.58
N PRO A 39 4.61 -7.78 2.64
CA PRO A 39 4.93 -7.08 3.88
C PRO A 39 3.99 -7.44 5.03
N CYS A 40 2.70 -7.66 4.76
CA CYS A 40 1.71 -8.09 5.77
C CYS A 40 1.93 -9.52 6.31
N GLU A 41 2.86 -10.30 5.76
CA GLU A 41 3.23 -11.62 6.28
C GLU A 41 4.50 -11.55 7.14
N MET A 42 5.27 -10.48 6.99
CA MET A 42 6.57 -10.28 7.65
C MET A 42 6.50 -9.35 8.84
N PHE A 43 5.59 -8.37 8.81
CA PHE A 43 5.44 -7.39 9.88
C PHE A 43 4.13 -7.61 10.62
N ALA A 44 4.19 -7.69 11.95
CA ALA A 44 3.01 -7.79 12.81
C ALA A 44 2.09 -6.55 12.72
N MET A 45 2.62 -5.41 12.31
CA MET A 45 1.88 -4.17 12.14
C MET A 45 2.52 -3.28 11.07
N ILE A 46 1.68 -2.66 10.23
CA ILE A 46 2.06 -1.67 9.23
C ILE A 46 1.11 -0.49 9.36
N GLY A 47 1.63 0.72 9.56
CA GLY A 47 0.80 1.93 9.66
C GLY A 47 1.49 3.15 9.06
N GLY A 48 0.72 4.23 8.89
CA GLY A 48 1.21 5.48 8.33
C GLY A 48 0.16 6.58 8.30
N THR A 49 0.57 7.80 7.96
CA THR A 49 -0.32 8.96 7.85
C THR A 49 -0.24 9.58 6.46
N GLY A 50 -1.30 10.27 6.03
CA GLY A 50 -1.39 10.85 4.68
C GLY A 50 -1.16 9.80 3.58
N THR A 51 -0.20 10.05 2.68
CA THR A 51 0.19 9.05 1.66
C THR A 51 0.74 7.76 2.25
N GLY A 52 1.39 7.82 3.42
CA GLY A 52 1.84 6.61 4.13
C GLY A 52 0.69 5.76 4.65
N GLY A 53 -0.43 6.38 5.02
CA GLY A 53 -1.67 5.68 5.38
C GLY A 53 -2.26 4.94 4.17
N LEU A 54 -2.32 5.60 3.02
CA LEU A 54 -2.75 4.97 1.76
C LEU A 54 -1.86 3.78 1.38
N ILE A 55 -0.53 3.95 1.46
CA ILE A 55 0.41 2.85 1.22
C ILE A 55 0.19 1.71 2.21
N SER A 56 -0.08 2.01 3.48
CA SER A 56 -0.38 0.98 4.49
C SER A 56 -1.63 0.18 4.13
N VAL A 57 -2.67 0.82 3.58
CA VAL A 57 -3.85 0.14 3.04
C VAL A 57 -3.48 -0.78 1.87
N PHE A 58 -2.63 -0.35 0.95
CA PHE A 58 -2.16 -1.21 -0.16
C PHE A 58 -1.46 -2.47 0.35
N LEU A 59 -0.60 -2.32 1.36
CA LEU A 59 0.20 -3.41 1.89
C LEU A 59 -0.61 -4.38 2.76
N VAL A 60 -1.57 -3.89 3.57
CA VAL A 60 -2.31 -4.71 4.54
C VAL A 60 -3.65 -5.17 4.00
N VAL A 61 -4.45 -4.26 3.44
CA VAL A 61 -5.84 -4.53 3.03
C VAL A 61 -5.87 -5.17 1.65
N LEU A 62 -5.15 -4.58 0.69
CA LEU A 62 -5.04 -5.13 -0.67
C LEU A 62 -4.00 -6.26 -0.75
N LYS A 63 -3.25 -6.50 0.34
CA LYS A 63 -2.21 -7.54 0.47
C LYS A 63 -1.20 -7.50 -0.67
N MET A 64 -0.85 -6.31 -1.13
CA MET A 64 0.15 -6.11 -2.17
C MET A 64 1.54 -6.46 -1.68
N THR A 65 2.34 -7.03 -2.56
CA THR A 65 3.80 -7.04 -2.42
C THR A 65 4.34 -5.60 -2.47
N ALA A 66 5.57 -5.40 -1.99
CA ALA A 66 6.21 -4.08 -2.08
C ALA A 66 6.36 -3.59 -3.54
N GLY A 67 6.51 -4.51 -4.50
CA GLY A 67 6.57 -4.19 -5.92
C GLY A 67 5.24 -3.71 -6.49
N GLU A 68 4.15 -4.46 -6.23
CA GLU A 68 2.80 -4.08 -6.67
C GLU A 68 2.34 -2.75 -6.06
N ALA A 69 2.67 -2.53 -4.78
CA ALA A 69 2.38 -1.28 -4.10
C ALA A 69 3.18 -0.10 -4.69
N LEU A 70 4.45 -0.32 -5.06
CA LEU A 70 5.29 0.67 -5.73
C LEU A 70 4.71 1.08 -7.08
N GLU A 71 4.33 0.12 -7.92
CA GLU A 71 3.73 0.37 -9.23
C GLU A 71 2.40 1.13 -9.08
N THR A 72 1.50 0.61 -8.24
CA THR A 72 0.20 1.22 -7.98
C THR A 72 0.33 2.65 -7.43
N PHE A 73 1.25 2.87 -6.48
CA PHE A 73 1.46 4.20 -5.91
C PHE A 73 2.11 5.16 -6.90
N THR A 74 2.99 4.68 -7.78
CA THR A 74 3.59 5.51 -8.84
C THR A 74 2.52 5.98 -9.83
N ASP A 75 1.64 5.08 -10.26
CA ASP A 75 0.50 5.43 -11.13
C ASP A 75 -0.46 6.39 -10.44
N PHE A 76 -0.78 6.14 -9.18
CA PHE A 76 -1.57 7.05 -8.35
C PHE A 76 -0.91 8.45 -8.28
N VAL A 77 0.40 8.50 -8.06
CA VAL A 77 1.13 9.77 -7.97
C VAL A 77 1.05 10.54 -9.27
N ASN A 78 1.26 9.87 -10.41
CA ASN A 78 1.12 10.48 -11.73
C ASN A 78 -0.31 10.98 -11.97
N LYS A 79 -1.30 10.18 -11.58
CA LYS A 79 -2.71 10.54 -11.73
C LYS A 79 -3.17 11.64 -10.79
N VAL A 80 -2.57 11.85 -9.62
CA VAL A 80 -3.08 12.83 -8.63
C VAL A 80 -2.21 14.09 -8.52
N PHE A 81 -0.88 13.96 -8.60
CA PHE A 81 0.05 15.07 -8.29
C PHE A 81 0.68 15.73 -9.50
N LYS A 82 0.71 15.09 -10.69
CA LYS A 82 1.42 15.64 -11.86
C LYS A 82 0.81 16.95 -12.37
N ASP A 83 -0.52 17.00 -12.43
CA ASP A 83 -1.27 18.15 -12.94
C ASP A 83 -2.34 18.57 -11.92
N ALA A 84 -1.95 18.77 -10.65
CA ALA A 84 -2.88 19.03 -9.56
C ALA A 84 -3.75 20.27 -9.84
N ASP A 85 -5.06 20.15 -9.59
CA ASP A 85 -5.99 21.27 -9.76
C ASP A 85 -5.82 22.26 -8.60
N HIS A 86 -5.84 23.57 -8.90
CA HIS A 86 -5.78 24.62 -7.88
C HIS A 86 -7.08 24.72 -7.07
N ASN A 87 -8.20 24.17 -7.59
CA ASN A 87 -9.44 24.03 -6.86
C ASN A 87 -9.37 22.79 -5.94
N PRO A 88 -9.47 22.97 -4.61
CA PRO A 88 -9.34 21.89 -3.64
C PRO A 88 -10.45 20.84 -3.74
N ASP A 89 -11.67 21.23 -4.13
CA ASP A 89 -12.79 20.31 -4.29
C ASP A 89 -12.55 19.39 -5.48
N LYS A 90 -12.15 19.96 -6.64
CA LYS A 90 -11.81 19.17 -7.83
C LYS A 90 -10.65 18.22 -7.58
N GLN A 91 -9.63 18.68 -6.84
CA GLN A 91 -8.49 17.84 -6.47
C GLN A 91 -8.91 16.70 -5.54
N THR A 92 -9.84 16.95 -4.62
CA THR A 92 -10.40 15.93 -3.73
C THR A 92 -11.22 14.90 -4.49
N GLU A 93 -12.04 15.32 -5.45
CA GLU A 93 -12.81 14.38 -6.29
C GLU A 93 -11.90 13.52 -7.17
N ARG A 94 -10.82 14.11 -7.73
CA ARG A 94 -9.80 13.35 -8.46
C ARG A 94 -9.09 12.32 -7.59
N LEU A 95 -8.77 12.69 -6.35
CA LEU A 95 -8.18 11.78 -5.37
C LEU A 95 -9.12 10.61 -5.07
N LYS A 96 -10.40 10.89 -4.77
CA LYS A 96 -11.42 9.86 -4.51
C LYS A 96 -11.57 8.92 -5.70
N GLN A 97 -11.74 9.44 -6.91
CA GLN A 97 -11.87 8.63 -8.12
C GLN A 97 -10.67 7.70 -8.32
N CYS A 98 -9.44 8.20 -8.10
CA CYS A 98 -8.25 7.35 -8.21
C CYS A 98 -8.22 6.24 -7.17
N ILE A 99 -8.69 6.50 -5.94
CA ILE A 99 -8.79 5.47 -4.90
C ILE A 99 -9.87 4.45 -5.27
N ASP A 100 -11.04 4.90 -5.73
CA ASP A 100 -12.13 4.02 -6.15
C ASP A 100 -11.72 3.10 -7.31
N ASP A 101 -10.99 3.63 -8.30
CA ASP A 101 -10.44 2.84 -9.40
C ASP A 101 -9.48 1.74 -8.88
N ILE A 102 -8.65 2.05 -7.88
CA ILE A 102 -7.72 1.09 -7.27
C ILE A 102 -8.50 0.02 -6.51
N LEU A 103 -9.50 0.39 -5.71
CA LEU A 103 -10.33 -0.55 -4.97
C LEU A 103 -11.12 -1.48 -5.91
N ALA A 104 -11.72 -0.92 -6.96
CA ALA A 104 -12.45 -1.67 -7.97
C ALA A 104 -11.56 -2.68 -8.71
N LYS A 105 -10.31 -2.29 -9.05
CA LYS A 105 -9.32 -3.19 -9.67
C LYS A 105 -9.00 -4.41 -8.79
N HIS A 106 -9.14 -4.29 -7.47
CA HIS A 106 -8.86 -5.35 -6.50
C HIS A 106 -10.14 -6.00 -5.95
N GLU A 107 -11.30 -5.75 -6.58
CA GLU A 107 -12.60 -6.32 -6.20
C GLU A 107 -13.00 -5.98 -4.75
N VAL A 108 -12.53 -4.84 -4.22
CA VAL A 108 -12.86 -4.34 -2.88
C VAL A 108 -13.98 -3.31 -3.01
N LEU A 109 -15.12 -3.59 -2.35
CA LEU A 109 -16.22 -2.62 -2.26
C LEU A 109 -15.84 -1.45 -1.31
N PRO A 110 -16.16 -0.20 -1.66
CA PRO A 110 -15.83 0.97 -0.85
C PRO A 110 -16.33 0.91 0.62
N ASP A 111 -17.49 0.29 0.84
CA ASP A 111 -18.14 0.21 2.16
C ASP A 111 -17.67 -0.97 3.01
N ILE A 112 -16.66 -1.72 2.57
CA ILE A 112 -16.09 -2.82 3.36
C ILE A 112 -15.45 -2.26 4.63
N LYS A 113 -15.85 -2.80 5.78
CA LYS A 113 -15.22 -2.49 7.06
C LYS A 113 -13.78 -3.02 7.05
N LEU A 114 -12.83 -2.12 7.27
CA LEU A 114 -11.40 -2.45 7.43
C LEU A 114 -11.16 -3.45 8.58
N LEU A 115 -11.99 -3.40 9.62
CA LEU A 115 -11.93 -4.31 10.76
C LEU A 115 -13.29 -4.98 10.95
N SER A 116 -13.29 -6.31 11.00
CA SER A 116 -14.46 -7.09 11.41
C SER A 116 -14.42 -7.28 12.94
N PRO A 117 -15.47 -6.88 13.69
CA PRO A 117 -15.47 -7.00 15.16
C PRO A 117 -15.37 -8.44 15.66
N ASN A 118 -15.69 -9.44 14.82
CA ASN A 118 -15.69 -10.87 15.16
C ASN A 118 -14.78 -11.70 14.23
N GLY A 119 -13.85 -11.07 13.50
CA GLY A 119 -12.95 -11.77 12.58
C GLY A 119 -11.79 -12.46 13.30
N THR A 120 -11.24 -13.52 12.72
CA THR A 120 -9.92 -14.04 13.13
C THR A 120 -8.89 -12.91 13.05
N PRO A 121 -7.99 -12.76 14.03
CA PRO A 121 -6.97 -11.72 13.99
C PRO A 121 -6.16 -11.84 12.69
N SER A 122 -6.14 -10.78 11.89
CA SER A 122 -5.19 -10.67 10.78
C SER A 122 -3.77 -10.81 11.33
N ALA A 123 -2.93 -11.58 10.64
CA ALA A 123 -1.53 -11.76 11.00
C ALA A 123 -0.76 -10.42 11.06
N CYS A 124 -1.21 -9.43 10.29
CA CYS A 124 -0.70 -8.06 10.31
C CYS A 124 -1.81 -7.05 10.62
N LYS A 125 -1.55 -6.18 11.59
CA LYS A 125 -2.44 -5.08 11.99
C LYS A 125 -2.17 -3.83 11.14
N LEU A 126 -3.23 -3.09 10.83
CA LEU A 126 -3.20 -1.75 10.25
C LEU A 126 -3.30 -0.70 11.36
#